data_AF-A0A941A152-F1
#
_entry.id   AF-A0A941A152-F1
#
_cell.length_a   1.000
_cell.length_b   1.000
_cell.length_c   1.000
_cell.angle_alpha   90.00
_cell.angle_beta   90.00
_cell.angle_gamma   90.00
#
_symmetry.space_group_name_H-M   'P 1'
#
loop_
_entity.id
_entity.type
_entity.pdbx_description
1 polymer ?
#
loop_
_entity_poly.entity_id
_entity_poly.type
_entity_poly.pdbx_seq_one_letter_code
_entity_poly.pdbx_strand_id
1 'polypeptide(L)'
;MAITLRRLFRNYISLVGGIIAATSFVVNVFLLFLDFLSSTQNPYVGIITYMILPGITMTGLGLVFGGAALRFFQLRRNAVVVELP
;
A
#
# COMPACT_ATOMS: atom_id res chain seq x y z
N MET A 1 7.50 11.22 -26.17
CA MET A 1 7.89 10.47 -24.96
C MET A 1 6.69 9.64 -24.53
N ALA A 2 6.69 8.31 -24.70
CA ALA A 2 5.54 7.49 -24.34
C ALA A 2 5.47 7.33 -22.81
N ILE A 3 4.37 7.78 -22.19
CA ILE A 3 4.11 7.54 -20.78
C ILE A 3 3.60 6.11 -20.65
N THR A 4 4.43 5.21 -20.14
CA THR A 4 4.04 3.82 -19.87
C THR A 4 3.61 3.65 -18.42
N LEU A 5 2.64 2.78 -18.18
CA LEU A 5 2.15 2.46 -16.83
C LEU A 5 3.31 2.03 -15.92
N ARG A 6 4.21 1.18 -16.45
CA ARG A 6 5.41 0.70 -15.74
C ARG A 6 6.30 1.84 -15.25
N ARG A 7 6.47 2.90 -16.04
CA ARG A 7 7.32 4.04 -15.66
C ARG A 7 6.68 4.90 -14.58
N LEU A 8 5.35 4.91 -14.50
CA LEU A 8 4.61 5.68 -13.49
C LEU A 8 4.76 5.08 -12.09
N PHE A 9 4.66 3.76 -11.98
CA PHE A 9 4.79 3.04 -10.71
C PHE A 9 6.25 2.83 -10.26
N ARG A 10 7.26 3.05 -11.13
CA ARG A 10 8.69 2.89 -10.79
C ARG A 10 9.25 4.08 -9.99
N ASN A 11 8.65 4.42 -8.86
CA ASN A 11 9.08 5.49 -7.97
C ASN A 11 9.12 5.02 -6.51
N TYR A 12 9.93 5.67 -5.65
CA TYR A 12 10.10 5.29 -4.25
C TYR A 12 8.80 5.30 -3.44
N ILE A 13 7.89 6.25 -3.68
CA ILE A 13 6.61 6.35 -2.96
C ILE A 13 5.74 5.14 -3.27
N SER A 14 5.63 4.78 -4.55
CA SER A 14 4.87 3.60 -4.97
C SER A 14 5.51 2.30 -4.47
N LEU A 15 6.83 2.23 -4.41
CA LEU A 15 7.55 1.06 -3.88
C LEU A 15 7.31 0.89 -2.38
N VAL A 16 7.48 1.95 -1.59
CA VAL A 16 7.21 1.95 -0.14
C VAL A 16 5.75 1.63 0.14
N GLY A 17 4.83 2.27 -0.60
CA GLY A 17 3.40 1.98 -0.51
C GLY A 17 3.09 0.51 -0.80
N GLY A 18 3.75 -0.07 -1.81
CA GLY A 18 3.60 -1.48 -2.16
C GLY A 18 4.07 -2.42 -1.05
N ILE A 19 5.22 -2.12 -0.43
CA ILE A 19 5.73 -2.90 0.72
C ILE A 19 4.76 -2.82 1.90
N ILE A 20 4.27 -1.62 2.24
CA ILE A 20 3.32 -1.43 3.35
C ILE A 20 2.03 -2.19 3.07
N ALA A 21 1.46 -2.05 1.87
CA ALA A 21 0.23 -2.72 1.48
C ALA A 21 0.37 -4.25 1.52
N ALA A 22 1.43 -4.80 0.91
CA ALA A 22 1.66 -6.24 0.86
C ALA A 22 1.87 -6.83 2.26
N THR A 23 2.75 -6.24 3.06
CA THR A 23 3.05 -6.73 4.42
C THR A 23 1.82 -6.65 5.32
N SER A 24 1.14 -5.50 5.36
CA SER A 24 -0.07 -5.35 6.19
C SER A 24 -1.20 -6.27 5.74
N PHE A 25 -1.38 -6.48 4.44
CA PHE A 25 -2.38 -7.40 3.91
C PHE A 25 -2.11 -8.84 4.34
N VAL A 26 -0.86 -9.31 4.23
CA VAL A 26 -0.47 -10.66 4.66
C VAL A 26 -0.73 -10.83 6.16
N VAL A 27 -0.34 -9.85 6.98
CA VAL A 27 -0.61 -9.88 8.42
C VAL A 27 -2.11 -9.86 8.72
N ASN A 28 -2.89 -9.07 7.97
CA ASN A 28 -4.34 -9.00 8.12
C ASN A 28 -5.02 -10.33 7.84
N VAL A 29 -4.70 -10.96 6.70
CA VAL A 29 -5.22 -12.28 6.32
C VAL A 29 -4.82 -13.34 7.35
N PHE A 30 -3.59 -13.28 7.85
CA PHE A 30 -3.13 -14.20 8.89
C PHE A 30 -3.91 -14.04 10.20
N LEU A 31 -4.12 -12.81 10.68
CA LEU A 31 -4.90 -12.57 11.88
C LEU A 31 -6.39 -12.94 11.71
N LEU A 32 -6.97 -12.67 10.54
CA LEU A 32 -8.33 -13.12 10.22
C LEU A 32 -8.44 -14.64 10.30
N PHE A 33 -7.44 -15.36 9.76
CA PHE A 33 -7.39 -16.81 9.85
C PHE A 33 -7.31 -17.29 11.30
N LEU A 34 -6.46 -16.67 12.13
CA LEU A 34 -6.39 -17.01 13.57
C LEU A 34 -7.69 -16.69 14.32
N ASP A 35 -8.35 -15.58 13.99
CA ASP A 35 -9.61 -15.18 14.61
C ASP A 35 -10.72 -16.20 14.31
N PHE A 36 -10.77 -16.75 13.09
CA PHE A 36 -11.70 -17.82 12.73
C PHE A 36 -11.45 -19.15 13.45
N LEU A 37 -10.20 -19.42 13.84
CA LEU A 37 -9.85 -20.63 14.60
C LEU A 37 -10.03 -20.46 16.11
N SER A 38 -10.19 -19.22 16.59
CA SER A 38 -10.30 -18.93 18.01
C SER A 38 -11.70 -19.25 18.54
N SER A 39 -11.77 -20.03 19.63
CA SER A 39 -13.03 -20.28 20.35
C SER A 39 -13.50 -19.08 21.19
N THR A 40 -12.64 -18.10 21.42
CA THR A 40 -12.94 -16.90 22.21
C THR A 40 -12.65 -15.64 21.40
N GLN A 41 -13.61 -14.71 21.41
CA GLN A 41 -13.44 -13.42 20.75
C GLN A 41 -12.78 -12.43 21.71
N ASN A 42 -11.60 -11.92 21.33
CA ASN A 42 -10.94 -10.83 22.04
C ASN A 42 -11.22 -9.50 21.32
N PRO A 43 -11.99 -8.57 21.93
CA PRO A 43 -12.36 -7.31 21.29
C PRO A 43 -11.15 -6.48 20.81
N TYR A 44 -10.01 -6.55 21.53
CA TYR A 44 -8.81 -5.80 21.15
C TYR A 44 -8.17 -6.33 19.87
N VAL A 45 -8.12 -7.66 19.71
CA VAL A 45 -7.60 -8.30 18.49
C VAL A 45 -8.56 -8.03 17.33
N GLY A 46 -9.87 -8.04 17.60
CA GLY A 46 -10.89 -7.65 16.62
C GLY A 46 -10.69 -6.24 16.09
N ILE A 47 -10.49 -5.24 16.94
CA ILE A 47 -10.23 -3.85 16.50
C ILE A 47 -9.00 -3.77 15.59
N ILE A 48 -7.91 -4.44 15.96
CA ILE A 48 -6.68 -4.45 15.16
C ILE A 48 -6.93 -5.09 13.79
N THR A 49 -7.61 -6.23 13.77
CA THR A 49 -7.81 -7.06 12.56
C THR A 49 -8.84 -6.47 11.61
N TYR A 50 -9.94 -5.91 12.12
CA TYR A 50 -11.06 -5.44 11.30
C TYR A 50 -11.06 -3.93 11.02
N MET A 51 -10.28 -3.13 11.77
CA MET A 51 -10.27 -1.67 11.58
C MET A 51 -8.86 -1.14 11.27
N ILE A 52 -7.88 -1.44 12.11
CA ILE A 52 -6.55 -0.81 12.01
C ILE A 52 -5.77 -1.35 10.82
N LEU A 53 -5.59 -2.67 10.74
CA LEU A 53 -4.82 -3.29 9.65
C LEU A 53 -5.41 -3.02 8.26
N PRO A 54 -6.75 -3.09 8.04
CA PRO A 54 -7.34 -2.69 6.78
C PRO A 54 -7.06 -1.23 6.44
N GLY A 55 -7.10 -0.33 7.43
CA GLY A 55 -6.71 1.07 7.26
C GLY A 55 -5.26 1.24 6.82
N ILE A 56 -4.33 0.48 7.41
CA ILE A 56 -2.92 0.47 7.01
C ILE A 56 -2.75 -0.06 5.58
N THR A 57 -3.43 -1.16 5.23
CA THR A 57 -3.40 -1.71 3.87
C THR A 57 -3.92 -0.72 2.84
N MET A 58 -5.07 -0.08 3.13
CA MET A 58 -5.63 0.97 2.27
C MET A 58 -4.69 2.17 2.14
N THR A 59 -4.00 2.56 3.22
CA THR A 59 -3.00 3.63 3.19
C THR A 59 -1.81 3.26 2.30
N GLY A 60 -1.30 2.04 2.40
CA GLY A 60 -0.25 1.52 1.52
C GLY A 60 -0.66 1.55 0.04
N LEU A 61 -1.88 1.07 -0.27
CA LEU A 61 -2.43 1.16 -1.63
C LEU A 61 -2.59 2.61 -2.09
N GLY A 62 -3.05 3.49 -1.21
CA GLY A 62 -3.12 4.93 -1.45
C GLY A 62 -1.77 5.53 -1.81
N LEU A 63 -0.68 5.11 -1.15
CA LEU A 63 0.68 5.52 -1.51
C LEU A 63 1.13 4.96 -2.87
N VAL A 64 0.73 3.73 -3.21
CA VAL A 64 1.00 3.14 -4.55
C VAL A 64 0.44 4.02 -5.65
N PHE A 65 -0.86 4.32 -5.59
CA PHE A 65 -1.54 5.14 -6.58
C PHE A 65 -1.15 6.62 -6.49
N GLY A 66 -0.96 7.14 -5.27
CA GLY A 66 -0.52 8.51 -5.01
C GLY A 66 0.86 8.79 -5.58
N GLY A 67 1.82 7.87 -5.39
CA GLY A 67 3.15 7.98 -5.99
C GLY A 67 3.11 8.00 -7.51
N ALA A 68 2.27 7.16 -8.12
CA ALA A 68 2.06 7.13 -9.56
C ALA A 68 1.41 8.43 -10.06
N ALA A 69 0.38 8.93 -9.38
CA ALA A 69 -0.28 10.19 -9.71
C ALA A 69 0.69 11.38 -9.59
N LEU A 70 1.47 11.47 -8.51
CA LEU A 70 2.49 12.50 -8.32
C LEU A 70 3.52 12.47 -9.46
N ARG A 71 3.97 11.27 -9.86
CA ARG A 71 4.89 11.12 -10.99
C ARG A 71 4.26 11.55 -12.31
N PHE A 72 2.97 11.30 -12.51
CA PHE A 72 2.24 11.78 -13.69
C PHE A 72 2.24 13.31 -13.76
N PHE A 73 1.97 13.98 -12.64
CA PHE A 73 2.00 15.44 -12.57
C PHE A 73 3.42 16.01 -12.75
N GLN A 74 4.46 15.33 -12.26
CA GLN A 74 5.85 15.74 -12.44
C GLN A 74 6.31 15.62 -13.90
N LEU A 75 5.94 14.54 -14.59
CA LEU A 75 6.23 14.36 -16.01
C LEU A 75 5.57 15.44 -16.87
N ARG A 76 4.36 15.88 -16.49
CA ARG A 76 3.70 17.04 -17.14
C ARG A 76 4.42 18.36 -16.88
N ARG A 77 5.16 18.47 -15.78
CA ARG A 77 5.87 19.70 -15.34
C ARG A 77 7.36 19.74 -15.73
N ASN A 78 7.87 18.79 -16.53
CA ASN A 78 9.29 18.66 -16.86
C ASN A 78 10.23 18.68 -15.63
N ALA A 79 9.75 18.23 -14.47
CA ALA A 79 10.55 18.18 -13.26
C ALA A 79 11.62 17.09 -13.37
N VAL A 80 12.81 17.32 -12.81
CA VAL A 80 13.86 16.29 -12.69
C VAL A 80 13.37 15.23 -11.70
N VAL A 81 13.02 14.05 -12.23
CA VAL A 81 12.47 12.95 -11.43
C VAL A 81 13.61 12.03 -11.02
N VAL A 82 13.78 11.80 -9.72
CA VAL A 82 14.70 10.78 -9.21
C VAL A 82 14.10 9.42 -9.57
N GLU A 83 14.71 8.75 -10.54
CA GLU A 83 14.32 7.39 -10.92
C GLU A 83 14.98 6.38 -9.97
N LEU A 84 14.23 5.32 -9.62
CA LEU A 84 14.85 4.12 -9.04
C LEU A 84 15.86 3.57 -10.05
N PRO A 85 17.06 3.14 -9.61
CA PRO A 85 18.09 2.55 -10.46
C PRO A 85 17.58 1.31 -11.22
#